data_AF-A0A7Z9Y955-F1
#
_entry.id   AF-A0A7Z9Y955-F1
#
_cell.length_a   1.000
_cell.length_b   1.000
_cell.length_c   1.000
_cell.angle_alpha   90.00
_cell.angle_beta   90.00
_cell.angle_gamma   90.00
#
_symmetry.space_group_name_H-M   'P 1'
#
loop_
_entity.id
_entity.type
_entity.pdbx_description
1 polymer ?
#
loop_
_entity_poly.entity_id
_entity_poly.type
_entity_poly.pdbx_seq_one_letter_code
_entity_poly.pdbx_strand_id
1 'polypeptide(L)'
;MGIPLSEVDKVVKLIPPTLGITLEKAFEESSELRKLASNEEYKRWFRIARALEGIKRHVSIHASGIVISKGDVVEHVPLFKDKHDRVATQFDMDTLTEVGMIKFDFLAVQTIAEIHNTIKLIERRRGIKIDLDKIPFDDPDTYDLIGKGLLAGIFQLEKSSGMRAVIKQL
;
A
#
# COMPACT_ATOMS: atom_id res chain seq x y z
N MET A 1 8.21 -21.83 -20.90
CA MET A 1 9.16 -22.70 -20.18
C MET A 1 8.52 -23.98 -19.64
N GLY A 2 7.18 -24.12 -19.59
CA GLY A 2 6.53 -25.41 -19.30
C GLY A 2 6.77 -25.96 -17.88
N ILE A 3 7.24 -25.11 -16.98
CA ILE A 3 7.67 -25.48 -15.63
C ILE A 3 6.42 -25.72 -14.76
N PRO A 4 6.38 -26.81 -13.97
CA PRO A 4 5.33 -27.02 -12.98
C PRO A 4 5.27 -25.90 -11.93
N LEU A 5 4.07 -25.41 -11.60
CA LEU A 5 3.88 -24.35 -10.59
C LEU A 5 4.46 -24.75 -9.22
N SER A 6 4.34 -26.03 -8.85
CA SER A 6 4.90 -26.56 -7.59
C SER A 6 6.41 -26.40 -7.48
N GLU A 7 7.11 -26.35 -8.61
CA GLU A 7 8.55 -26.15 -8.67
C GLU A 7 8.91 -24.66 -8.60
N VAL A 8 8.15 -23.81 -9.29
CA VAL A 8 8.26 -22.34 -9.18
C VAL A 8 8.06 -21.90 -7.73
N ASP A 9 7.03 -22.43 -7.06
CA ASP A 9 6.72 -22.09 -5.66
C ASP A 9 7.86 -22.45 -4.70
N LYS A 10 8.57 -23.56 -4.93
CA LYS A 10 9.74 -23.94 -4.12
C LYS A 10 10.85 -22.89 -4.23
N VAL A 11 11.12 -22.40 -5.44
CA VAL A 11 12.14 -21.38 -5.69
C VAL A 11 11.72 -20.04 -5.09
N VAL A 12 10.47 -19.62 -5.28
CA VAL A 12 9.95 -18.33 -4.79
C VAL A 12 9.99 -18.24 -3.27
N LYS A 13 9.72 -19.34 -2.55
CA LYS A 13 9.77 -19.39 -1.08
C LYS A 13 11.18 -19.16 -0.51
N LEU A 14 12.23 -19.33 -1.30
CA LEU A 14 13.60 -19.07 -0.90
C LEU A 14 14.00 -17.59 -1.03
N ILE A 15 13.16 -16.75 -1.65
CA ILE A 15 13.36 -15.31 -1.73
C ILE A 15 12.89 -14.68 -0.40
N PRO A 16 13.76 -13.96 0.32
CA PRO A 16 13.38 -13.32 1.57
C PRO A 16 12.19 -12.34 1.39
N PRO A 17 11.25 -12.27 2.35
CA PRO A 17 10.08 -11.40 2.27
C PRO A 17 10.41 -9.93 2.59
N THR A 18 11.59 -9.47 2.22
CA THR A 18 12.05 -8.10 2.45
C THR A 18 11.42 -7.17 1.40
N LEU A 19 10.81 -6.08 1.86
CA LEU A 19 10.18 -5.11 0.95
C LEU A 19 11.23 -4.51 0.00
N GLY A 20 10.98 -4.62 -1.30
CA GLY A 20 11.91 -4.11 -2.31
C GLY A 20 13.19 -4.94 -2.49
N ILE A 21 13.17 -6.22 -2.11
CA ILE A 21 14.30 -7.12 -2.36
C ILE A 21 14.56 -7.29 -3.86
N THR A 22 15.83 -7.33 -4.22
CA THR A 22 16.29 -7.69 -5.57
C THR A 22 16.80 -9.12 -5.58
N LEU A 23 16.85 -9.75 -6.75
CA LEU A 23 17.43 -11.09 -6.92
C LEU A 23 18.86 -11.14 -6.41
N GLU A 24 19.65 -10.09 -6.62
CA GLU A 24 21.02 -9.98 -6.11
C GLU A 24 21.08 -10.09 -4.58
N LYS A 25 20.31 -9.26 -3.86
CA LYS A 25 20.21 -9.33 -2.39
C LYS A 25 19.67 -10.67 -1.90
N ALA A 26 18.69 -11.23 -2.61
CA ALA A 26 18.17 -12.56 -2.29
C ALA A 26 19.25 -13.65 -2.37
N PHE A 27 20.19 -13.56 -3.33
CA PHE A 27 21.33 -14.47 -3.42
C PHE A 27 22.36 -14.26 -2.31
N GLU A 28 22.55 -13.04 -1.83
CA GLU A 28 23.45 -12.74 -0.71
C GLU A 28 22.91 -13.35 0.60
N GLU A 29 21.62 -13.18 0.85
CA GLU A 29 20.93 -13.59 2.08
C GLU A 29 20.60 -15.09 2.10
N SER A 30 20.24 -15.69 0.96
CA SER A 30 19.81 -17.10 0.89
C SER A 30 20.91 -18.02 0.35
N SER A 31 21.55 -18.76 1.26
CA SER A 31 22.53 -19.79 0.88
C SER A 31 21.90 -20.95 0.09
N GLU A 32 20.62 -21.26 0.36
CA GLU A 32 19.86 -22.30 -0.36
C GLU A 32 19.53 -21.88 -1.80
N LEU A 33 19.18 -20.60 -2.01
CA LEU A 33 18.93 -20.07 -3.34
C LEU A 33 20.19 -20.14 -4.22
N ARG A 34 21.37 -19.84 -3.66
CA ARG A 34 22.67 -19.99 -4.34
C ARG A 34 22.95 -21.45 -4.72
N LYS A 35 22.70 -22.39 -3.82
CA LYS A 35 22.86 -23.82 -4.10
C LYS A 35 21.92 -24.26 -5.23
N LEU A 36 20.66 -23.83 -5.19
CA LEU A 36 19.69 -24.17 -6.23
C LEU A 36 20.07 -23.61 -7.61
N ALA A 37 20.56 -22.37 -7.66
CA ALA A 37 21.02 -21.73 -8.89
C ALA A 37 22.28 -22.35 -9.51
N SER A 38 22.99 -23.24 -8.79
CA SER A 38 24.15 -23.96 -9.33
C SER A 38 23.76 -25.08 -10.30
N ASN A 39 22.51 -25.54 -10.27
CA ASN A 39 21.98 -26.48 -11.25
C ASN A 39 21.65 -25.72 -12.56
N GLU A 40 22.12 -26.27 -13.68
CA GLU A 40 22.01 -25.68 -15.02
C GLU A 40 20.57 -25.35 -15.44
N GLU A 41 19.58 -26.11 -14.96
CA GLU A 41 18.17 -25.82 -15.22
C GLU A 41 17.74 -24.48 -14.60
N TYR A 42 18.01 -24.28 -13.32
CA TYR A 42 17.65 -23.05 -12.60
C TYR A 42 18.52 -21.86 -13.00
N LYS A 43 19.76 -22.10 -13.42
CA LYS A 43 20.67 -21.06 -13.93
C LYS A 43 20.06 -20.31 -15.11
N ARG A 44 19.39 -21.03 -16.02
CA ARG A 44 18.65 -20.41 -17.13
C ARG A 44 17.49 -19.54 -16.62
N TRP A 45 16.77 -19.99 -15.60
CA TRP A 45 15.64 -19.26 -15.04
C TRP A 45 16.09 -17.96 -14.41
N PHE A 46 17.12 -18.00 -13.56
CA PHE A 46 17.64 -16.80 -12.90
C PHE A 46 18.26 -15.81 -13.87
N ARG A 47 18.90 -16.28 -14.95
CA ARG A 47 19.38 -15.39 -16.02
C ARG A 47 18.23 -14.62 -16.67
N ILE A 48 17.12 -15.31 -16.98
CA ILE A 48 15.93 -14.68 -17.55
C ILE A 48 15.28 -13.75 -16.52
N ALA A 49 15.12 -14.21 -15.27
CA ALA A 49 14.51 -13.43 -14.20
C ALA A 49 15.29 -12.12 -13.94
N ARG A 50 16.63 -12.18 -13.91
CA ARG A 50 17.47 -10.99 -13.77
C ARG A 50 17.34 -10.03 -14.93
N ALA A 51 17.16 -10.53 -16.16
CA ALA A 51 16.91 -9.68 -17.32
C ALA A 51 15.51 -9.02 -17.31
N LEU A 52 14.56 -9.61 -16.57
CA LEU A 52 13.18 -9.11 -16.46
C LEU A 52 12.92 -8.29 -15.18
N GLU A 53 13.83 -8.35 -14.20
CA GLU A 53 13.72 -7.62 -12.95
C GLU A 53 13.68 -6.10 -13.20
N GLY A 54 12.72 -5.42 -12.57
CA GLY A 54 12.54 -3.97 -12.72
C GLY A 54 11.78 -3.53 -13.98
N ILE A 55 11.43 -4.45 -14.89
CA ILE A 55 10.63 -4.08 -16.07
C ILE A 55 9.18 -3.78 -15.68
N LYS A 56 8.70 -2.60 -16.09
CA LYS A 56 7.29 -2.19 -15.96
C LYS A 56 6.42 -3.12 -16.82
N ARG A 57 5.53 -3.91 -16.21
CA ARG A 57 4.71 -4.93 -16.90
C ARG A 57 3.36 -4.40 -17.37
N HIS A 58 2.71 -3.58 -16.58
CA HIS A 58 1.36 -3.06 -16.84
C HIS A 58 1.29 -1.59 -16.45
N VAL A 59 0.45 -0.84 -17.17
CA VAL A 59 0.04 0.49 -16.75
C VAL A 59 -1.12 0.35 -15.77
N SER A 60 -1.06 1.07 -14.66
CA SER A 60 -2.14 1.16 -13.68
C SER A 60 -2.39 2.62 -13.34
N ILE A 61 -3.64 2.94 -13.01
CA ILE A 61 -4.03 4.28 -12.58
C ILE A 61 -3.94 4.32 -11.06
N HIS A 62 -3.26 5.34 -10.51
CA HIS A 62 -3.25 5.56 -9.06
C HIS A 62 -4.67 5.91 -8.60
N ALA A 63 -5.31 5.01 -7.86
CA ALA A 63 -6.73 5.12 -7.52
C ALA A 63 -7.11 6.40 -6.77
N SER A 64 -6.14 7.03 -6.11
CA SER A 64 -6.33 8.25 -5.32
C SER A 64 -5.76 9.50 -6.00
N GLY A 65 -5.00 9.36 -7.08
CA GLY A 65 -4.22 10.47 -7.65
C GLY A 65 -5.02 11.27 -8.66
N ILE A 66 -5.18 12.56 -8.40
CA ILE A 66 -5.77 13.52 -9.32
C ILE A 66 -4.72 14.57 -9.67
N VAL A 67 -4.61 14.89 -10.95
CA VAL A 67 -3.71 15.91 -11.47
C VAL A 67 -4.53 17.10 -11.94
N ILE A 68 -4.11 18.32 -11.57
CA ILE A 68 -4.79 19.56 -11.91
C ILE A 68 -3.83 20.46 -12.70
N SER A 69 -4.25 20.87 -13.90
CA SER A 69 -3.55 21.85 -14.74
C SER A 69 -4.31 23.17 -14.81
N LYS A 70 -3.59 24.24 -15.16
CA LYS A 70 -4.21 25.49 -15.60
C LYS A 70 -4.48 25.38 -17.11
N GLY A 71 -5.75 25.27 -17.50
CA GLY A 71 -6.14 24.99 -18.89
C GLY A 71 -6.15 23.49 -19.21
N ASP A 72 -6.17 23.17 -20.51
CA ASP A 72 -6.36 21.79 -20.98
C ASP A 72 -5.16 20.91 -20.64
N VAL A 73 -5.40 19.80 -19.92
CA VAL A 73 -4.35 18.89 -19.43
C VAL A 73 -3.46 18.37 -20.56
N VAL A 74 -4.04 18.18 -21.75
CA VAL A 74 -3.37 17.63 -22.94
C VAL A 74 -2.24 18.54 -23.45
N GLU A 75 -2.31 19.84 -23.16
CA GLU A 75 -1.28 20.81 -23.54
C GLU A 75 -0.01 20.67 -22.70
N HIS A 76 -0.12 20.05 -21.52
CA HIS A 76 0.97 19.92 -20.55
C HIS A 76 1.53 18.50 -20.47
N VAL A 77 0.67 17.48 -20.55
CA VAL A 77 1.08 16.08 -20.39
C VAL A 77 0.35 15.13 -21.34
N PRO A 78 1.03 14.07 -21.82
CA PRO A 78 0.39 13.04 -22.62
C PRO A 78 -0.60 12.24 -21.78
N LEU A 79 -1.78 11.98 -22.35
CA LEU A 79 -2.84 11.20 -21.71
C LEU A 79 -2.98 9.82 -22.35
N PHE A 80 -3.48 8.85 -21.59
CA PHE A 80 -3.98 7.60 -22.09
C PHE A 80 -5.35 7.30 -21.51
N LYS A 81 -6.08 6.41 -22.20
CA LYS A 81 -7.37 5.89 -21.74
C LYS A 81 -7.22 4.41 -21.46
N ASP A 82 -7.70 3.96 -20.32
CA ASP A 82 -7.68 2.53 -19.99
C ASP A 82 -8.91 1.79 -20.55
N LYS A 83 -8.97 0.47 -20.31
CA LYS A 83 -10.07 -0.40 -20.74
C LYS A 83 -11.43 -0.08 -20.10
N HIS A 84 -11.47 0.78 -19.09
CA HIS A 84 -12.67 1.23 -18.39
C HIS A 84 -12.99 2.70 -18.71
N ASP A 85 -12.44 3.22 -19.81
CA ASP A 85 -12.61 4.60 -20.26
C ASP A 85 -12.10 5.66 -19.27
N ARG A 86 -11.26 5.28 -18.30
CA ARG A 86 -10.63 6.22 -17.36
C ARG A 86 -9.46 6.90 -18.05
N VAL A 87 -9.40 8.21 -17.94
CA VAL A 87 -8.32 9.05 -18.48
C VAL A 87 -7.27 9.26 -17.41
N ALA A 88 -6.00 9.03 -17.76
CA ALA A 88 -4.87 9.28 -16.88
C ALA A 88 -3.67 9.79 -17.69
N THR A 89 -2.72 10.44 -17.01
CA THR A 89 -1.44 10.82 -17.61
C THR A 89 -0.57 9.58 -17.87
N GLN A 90 0.22 9.62 -18.93
CA GLN A 90 1.23 8.57 -19.21
C GLN A 90 2.48 8.73 -18.34
N PHE A 91 2.66 9.90 -17.73
CA PHE A 91 3.77 10.17 -16.81
C PHE A 91 3.49 9.58 -15.42
N ASP A 92 4.55 9.05 -14.82
CA ASP A 92 4.51 8.66 -13.41
C ASP A 92 4.62 9.89 -12.49
N MET A 93 4.51 9.65 -11.18
CA MET A 93 4.42 10.70 -10.17
C MET A 93 5.63 11.63 -10.18
N ASP A 94 6.83 11.08 -10.33
CA ASP A 94 8.07 11.85 -10.30
C ASP A 94 8.14 12.76 -11.53
N THR A 95 7.88 12.19 -12.71
CA THR A 95 7.88 12.94 -13.96
C THR A 95 6.82 14.05 -13.97
N LEU A 96 5.61 13.79 -13.45
CA LEU A 96 4.56 14.81 -13.30
C LEU A 96 5.00 16.02 -12.46
N THR A 97 5.72 15.74 -11.38
CA THR A 97 6.20 16.78 -10.47
C THR A 97 7.28 17.62 -11.14
N GLU A 98 8.18 16.99 -11.88
CA GLU A 98 9.25 17.66 -12.64
C GLU A 98 8.70 18.60 -13.73
N VAL A 99 7.61 18.23 -14.39
CA VAL A 99 6.94 19.11 -15.39
C VAL A 99 6.04 20.17 -14.75
N GLY A 100 6.04 20.29 -13.42
CA GLY A 100 5.34 21.35 -12.69
C GLY A 100 3.83 21.12 -12.54
N MET A 101 3.35 19.89 -12.71
CA MET A 101 1.94 19.57 -12.53
C MET A 101 1.60 19.44 -11.05
N ILE A 102 0.43 19.95 -10.66
CA ILE A 102 -0.05 19.83 -9.28
C ILE A 102 -0.84 18.52 -9.16
N LYS A 103 -0.42 17.68 -8.21
CA LYS A 103 -1.06 16.40 -7.90
C LYS A 103 -1.65 16.43 -6.50
N PHE A 104 -2.87 15.93 -6.36
CA PHE A 104 -3.56 15.71 -5.09
C PHE A 104 -3.91 14.24 -4.91
N ASP A 105 -3.81 13.74 -3.69
CA ASP A 105 -4.26 12.40 -3.34
C ASP A 105 -5.56 12.44 -2.54
N PHE A 106 -6.61 11.85 -3.11
CA PHE A 106 -7.89 11.62 -2.46
C PHE A 106 -7.91 10.22 -1.89
N LEU A 107 -7.43 10.09 -0.65
CA LEU A 107 -7.41 8.81 0.05
C LEU A 107 -8.80 8.48 0.60
N ALA A 108 -9.37 7.36 0.14
CA ALA A 108 -10.56 6.78 0.75
C ALA A 108 -10.18 6.06 2.05
N VAL A 109 -10.00 6.83 3.14
CA VAL A 109 -9.73 6.25 4.46
C VAL A 109 -11.03 5.77 5.07
N GLN A 110 -11.22 4.45 5.13
CA GLN A 110 -12.43 3.81 5.65
C GLN A 110 -12.84 4.33 7.05
N THR A 111 -11.86 4.57 7.92
CA THR A 111 -12.08 5.11 9.27
C THR A 111 -12.82 6.45 9.27
N ILE A 112 -12.59 7.33 8.29
CA ILE A 112 -13.31 8.61 8.21
C ILE A 112 -14.80 8.36 7.90
N ALA A 113 -15.10 7.42 7.00
CA ALA A 113 -16.48 7.05 6.69
C ALA A 113 -17.17 6.39 7.91
N GLU A 114 -16.46 5.56 8.67
CA GLU A 114 -16.95 4.94 9.90
C GLU A 114 -17.28 5.98 10.98
N ILE A 115 -16.39 6.94 11.21
CA ILE A 115 -16.60 8.05 12.14
C ILE A 115 -17.84 8.86 11.73
N HIS A 116 -17.94 9.25 10.45
CA HIS A 116 -19.08 10.00 9.92
C HIS A 116 -20.41 9.29 10.14
N ASN A 117 -20.46 8.00 9.84
CA ASN A 117 -21.66 7.18 10.05
C ASN A 117 -22.00 7.05 11.53
N THR A 118 -21.00 6.91 12.39
CA THR A 118 -21.17 6.83 13.85
C THR A 118 -21.78 8.11 14.41
N ILE A 119 -21.25 9.28 14.04
CA ILE A 119 -21.80 10.58 14.48
C ILE A 119 -23.25 10.75 14.03
N LYS A 120 -23.56 10.45 12.77
CA LYS A 120 -24.93 10.49 12.25
C LYS A 120 -25.88 9.58 13.02
N LEU A 121 -25.42 8.40 13.41
CA LEU A 121 -26.22 7.45 14.19
C LEU A 121 -26.45 7.96 15.62
N ILE A 122 -25.45 8.55 16.26
CA ILE A 122 -25.56 9.15 17.59
C ILE A 122 -26.58 10.31 17.56
N GLU A 123 -26.49 11.19 16.58
CA GLU A 123 -27.45 12.30 16.42
C GLU A 123 -28.87 11.77 16.23
N ARG A 124 -29.07 10.80 15.33
CA ARG A 124 -30.41 10.22 15.06
C ARG A 124 -31.02 9.50 16.26
N ARG A 125 -30.21 8.79 17.06
CA ARG A 125 -30.72 7.96 18.16
C ARG A 125 -30.79 8.67 19.50
N ARG A 126 -29.90 9.64 19.74
CA ARG A 126 -29.75 10.32 21.04
C ARG A 126 -29.99 11.82 20.97
N GLY A 127 -30.13 12.40 19.77
CA GLY A 127 -30.26 13.86 19.59
C GLY A 127 -28.98 14.63 19.90
N ILE A 128 -27.85 13.94 20.06
CA ILE A 128 -26.56 14.55 20.44
C ILE A 128 -25.78 14.85 19.15
N LYS A 129 -25.44 16.13 18.95
CA LYS A 129 -24.51 16.55 17.90
C LYS A 129 -23.09 16.52 18.42
N ILE A 130 -22.23 15.75 17.76
CA ILE A 130 -20.80 15.68 18.08
C ILE A 130 -20.05 16.56 17.08
N ASP A 131 -19.22 17.45 17.61
CA ASP A 131 -18.27 18.25 16.87
C ASP A 131 -16.88 17.64 17.07
N LEU A 132 -16.32 17.04 16.01
CA LEU A 132 -15.04 16.34 16.07
C LEU A 132 -13.89 17.25 16.51
N ASP A 133 -13.93 18.53 16.11
CA ASP A 133 -12.87 19.50 16.40
C ASP A 133 -12.85 19.92 17.87
N LYS A 134 -13.88 19.53 18.65
CA LYS A 134 -14.04 19.87 20.08
C LYS A 134 -13.86 18.69 21.02
N ILE A 135 -13.52 17.50 20.51
CA ILE A 135 -13.29 16.34 21.36
C ILE A 135 -12.01 16.56 22.19
N PRO A 136 -12.07 16.44 23.53
CA PRO A 136 -10.89 16.56 24.38
C PRO A 136 -9.91 15.41 24.14
N PHE A 137 -8.60 15.70 24.24
CA PHE A 137 -7.54 14.70 24.06
C PHE A 137 -7.12 14.01 25.36
N ASP A 138 -7.72 14.36 26.49
CA ASP A 138 -7.38 13.91 27.84
C ASP A 138 -8.51 13.15 28.52
N ASP A 139 -9.44 12.56 27.74
CA ASP A 139 -10.57 11.79 28.26
C ASP A 139 -10.12 10.50 28.99
N PRO A 140 -10.28 10.40 30.33
CA PRO A 140 -9.77 9.27 31.11
C PRO A 140 -10.41 7.94 30.71
N ASP A 141 -11.69 7.94 30.35
CA ASP A 141 -12.43 6.72 29.98
C ASP A 141 -11.90 6.13 28.67
N THR A 142 -11.56 6.98 27.69
CA THR A 142 -10.91 6.56 26.45
C THR A 142 -9.55 5.92 26.72
N TYR A 143 -8.73 6.51 27.59
CA TYR A 143 -7.41 5.97 27.94
C TYR A 143 -7.48 4.68 28.74
N ASP A 144 -8.41 4.56 29.69
CA ASP A 144 -8.65 3.32 30.45
C ASP A 144 -9.04 2.15 29.52
N LEU A 145 -9.89 2.40 28.52
CA LEU A 145 -10.25 1.41 27.51
C LEU A 145 -9.02 0.94 26.71
N ILE A 146 -8.18 1.87 26.28
CA ILE A 146 -6.94 1.57 25.54
C ILE A 146 -5.96 0.79 26.42
N GLY A 147 -5.73 1.22 27.68
CA GLY A 147 -4.83 0.57 28.63
C GLY A 147 -5.25 -0.86 28.99
N LYS A 148 -6.56 -1.13 29.00
CA LYS A 148 -7.10 -2.50 29.12
C LYS A 148 -6.84 -3.38 27.90
N GLY A 149 -6.28 -2.83 26.82
CA GLY A 149 -5.99 -3.54 25.58
C GLY A 149 -7.24 -3.83 24.74
N LEU A 150 -8.33 -3.11 24.95
CA LEU A 150 -9.59 -3.24 24.20
C LEU A 150 -9.49 -2.49 22.85
N LEU A 151 -8.57 -2.94 22.00
CA LEU A 151 -8.14 -2.20 20.79
C LEU A 151 -8.88 -2.60 19.50
N ALA A 152 -9.86 -3.49 19.58
CA ALA A 152 -10.63 -3.93 18.41
C ALA A 152 -11.44 -2.75 17.84
N GLY A 153 -11.31 -2.48 16.54
CA GLY A 153 -11.96 -1.34 15.89
C GLY A 153 -11.27 0.01 16.12
N ILE A 154 -10.14 0.06 16.83
CA ILE A 154 -9.36 1.29 16.98
C ILE A 154 -8.34 1.38 15.85
N PHE A 155 -8.51 2.40 14.99
CA PHE A 155 -7.65 2.65 13.84
C PHE A 155 -6.16 2.67 14.25
N GLN A 156 -5.31 2.05 13.42
CA GLN A 156 -3.87 1.81 13.63
C GLN A 156 -3.48 0.90 14.79
N LEU A 157 -4.20 0.92 15.92
CA LEU A 157 -3.85 0.13 17.11
C LEU A 157 -4.29 -1.33 17.00
N GLU A 158 -5.36 -1.61 16.24
CA GLU A 158 -5.91 -2.96 16.13
C GLU A 158 -4.92 -3.95 15.48
N LYS A 159 -4.23 -3.58 14.40
CA LYS A 159 -3.60 -4.57 13.50
C LYS A 159 -2.20 -5.02 13.90
N SER A 160 -1.49 -4.24 14.72
CA SER A 160 -0.09 -4.53 15.06
C SER A 160 0.01 -5.30 16.37
N SER A 161 0.46 -6.55 16.30
CA SER A 161 0.76 -7.37 17.49
C SER A 161 1.81 -6.71 18.39
N GLY A 162 2.81 -6.04 17.79
CA GLY A 162 3.79 -5.25 18.52
C GLY A 162 3.16 -4.05 19.24
N MET A 163 2.26 -3.32 18.57
CA MET A 163 1.57 -2.18 19.19
C MET A 163 0.70 -2.62 20.38
N ARG A 164 -0.04 -3.74 20.23
CA ARG A 164 -0.83 -4.33 21.32
C ARG A 164 0.04 -4.72 22.52
N ALA A 165 1.26 -5.22 22.27
CA ALA A 165 2.19 -5.60 23.33
C ALA A 165 2.73 -4.37 24.09
N VAL A 166 3.08 -3.30 23.36
CA VAL A 166 3.54 -2.03 23.96
C VAL A 166 2.45 -1.41 24.83
N ILE A 167 1.20 -1.36 24.35
CA ILE A 167 0.09 -0.75 25.10
C ILE A 167 -0.19 -1.48 26.41
N LYS A 168 -0.04 -2.81 26.46
CA LYS A 168 -0.20 -3.59 27.71
C LYS A 168 0.92 -3.39 28.73
N GLN A 169 2.04 -2.80 28.31
CA GLN A 169 3.21 -2.56 29.16
C GLN A 169 3.27 -1.11 29.68
N LEU A 170 2.41 -0.23 29.16
CA LEU A 170 2.23 1.16 29.62
C LEU A 170 1.17 1.21 30.71
#